data_AF-A0A329DWM7-F1
#
_entry.id   AF-A0A329DWM7-F1
#
_cell.length_a   1.000
_cell.length_b   1.000
_cell.length_c   1.000
_cell.angle_alpha   90.00
_cell.angle_beta   90.00
_cell.angle_gamma   90.00
#
_symmetry.space_group_name_H-M   'P 1'
#
loop_
_entity.id
_entity.type
_entity.pdbx_description
1 polymer ?
#
loop_
_entity_poly.entity_id
_entity_poly.type
_entity_poly.pdbx_seq_one_letter_code
_entity_poly.pdbx_strand_id
1 'polypeptide(L)'
;MKTKVVYCWDDVRQASARHIENTQFDFLGYTFRARNNGCKRTGVIYNRLLPAARMAAKKAMQRKVKGAPENAVQLRTVKPNGWINYYGKFRQDELDSVLRHFNKTLVRWPEKEIQVVKMSQK
;
A
#
# COMPACT_ATOMS: atom_id res chain seq x y z
N MET A 1 -17.00 7.22 -22.06
CA MET A 1 -16.89 6.89 -20.61
C MET A 1 -18.19 7.30 -19.94
N LYS A 2 -18.89 6.43 -19.20
CA LYS A 2 -20.11 6.79 -18.45
C LYS A 2 -19.74 7.20 -17.01
N THR A 3 -20.26 8.33 -16.55
CA THR A 3 -20.16 8.77 -15.15
C THR A 3 -20.89 7.77 -14.26
N LYS A 4 -20.28 7.39 -13.14
CA LYS A 4 -20.90 6.54 -12.12
C LYS A 4 -21.03 7.33 -10.82
N VAL A 5 -22.20 7.29 -10.20
CA VAL A 5 -22.39 7.79 -8.84
C VAL A 5 -21.91 6.71 -7.88
N VAL A 6 -21.00 7.07 -6.97
CA VAL A 6 -20.48 6.15 -5.96
C VAL A 6 -21.11 6.45 -4.62
N TYR A 7 -21.70 5.43 -4.02
CA TYR A 7 -22.25 5.53 -2.69
C TYR A 7 -21.13 5.49 -1.64
N CYS A 8 -21.05 6.55 -0.85
CA CYS A 8 -20.07 6.69 0.22
C CYS A 8 -20.72 6.25 1.54
N TRP A 9 -20.61 4.96 1.85
CA TRP A 9 -21.11 4.41 3.11
C TRP A 9 -20.31 4.96 4.30
N ASP A 10 -21.02 5.40 5.35
CA ASP A 10 -20.45 5.76 6.65
C ASP A 10 -21.47 5.49 7.77
N ASP A 11 -21.07 5.66 9.03
CA ASP A 11 -21.91 5.30 10.18
C ASP A 11 -23.22 6.12 10.27
N VAL A 12 -23.23 7.32 9.66
CA VAL A 12 -24.37 8.24 9.67
C VAL A 12 -25.29 7.99 8.46
N ARG A 13 -24.73 7.54 7.34
CA ARG A 13 -25.43 7.30 6.07
C ARG A 13 -25.49 5.80 5.81
N GLN A 14 -26.56 5.19 6.28
CA GLN A 14 -26.88 3.78 6.07
C GLN A 14 -28.03 3.65 5.06
N ALA A 15 -27.73 3.68 3.76
CA ALA A 15 -28.72 3.34 2.74
C ALA A 15 -28.97 1.83 2.69
N SER A 16 -30.18 1.42 2.32
CA SER A 16 -30.52 0.02 2.18
C SER A 16 -29.65 -0.62 1.09
N ALA A 17 -29.09 -1.80 1.39
CA ALA A 17 -28.16 -2.51 0.50
C ALA A 17 -28.73 -2.84 -0.90
N ARG A 18 -30.05 -2.70 -1.08
CA ARG A 18 -30.80 -3.09 -2.27
C ARG A 18 -30.60 -2.16 -3.48
N HIS A 19 -30.06 -0.95 -3.28
CA HIS A 19 -29.91 0.06 -4.35
C HIS A 19 -28.47 0.56 -4.59
N ILE A 20 -27.46 -0.09 -3.99
CA ILE A 20 -26.07 0.36 -4.06
C ILE A 20 -25.28 -0.51 -5.02
N GLU A 21 -24.98 0.02 -6.22
CA GLU A 21 -24.16 -0.69 -7.21
C GLU A 21 -22.66 -0.46 -7.03
N ASN A 22 -22.25 0.76 -6.68
CA ASN A 22 -20.84 1.14 -6.58
C ASN A 22 -20.56 1.73 -5.19
N THR A 23 -19.67 1.09 -4.43
CA THR A 23 -19.22 1.53 -3.09
C THR A 23 -17.77 2.00 -3.06
N GLN A 24 -17.07 1.88 -4.19
CA GLN A 24 -15.67 2.25 -4.32
C GLN A 24 -15.34 2.73 -5.73
N PHE A 25 -14.31 3.57 -5.83
CA PHE A 25 -13.73 3.98 -7.10
C PHE A 25 -12.23 4.19 -6.99
N ASP A 26 -11.56 4.13 -8.13
CA ASP A 26 -10.13 4.37 -8.25
C ASP A 26 -9.88 5.77 -8.83
N PHE A 27 -8.99 6.54 -8.20
CA PHE A 27 -8.55 7.85 -8.69
C PHE A 27 -7.10 8.11 -8.27
N LEU A 28 -6.26 8.54 -9.21
CA LEU A 28 -4.83 8.85 -8.99
C LEU A 28 -4.06 7.74 -8.23
N GLY A 29 -4.34 6.48 -8.52
CA GLY A 29 -3.67 5.35 -7.86
C GLY A 29 -4.18 5.02 -6.45
N TYR A 30 -5.21 5.72 -5.96
CA TYR A 30 -5.92 5.37 -4.74
C TYR A 30 -7.24 4.68 -5.04
N THR A 31 -7.67 3.82 -4.12
CA THR A 31 -9.04 3.30 -4.05
C THR A 31 -9.76 4.00 -2.89
N PHE A 32 -10.77 4.80 -3.23
CA PHE A 32 -11.69 5.43 -2.30
C PHE A 32 -12.80 4.46 -1.96
N ARG A 33 -12.96 4.13 -0.68
CA ARG A 33 -14.04 3.27 -0.18
C ARG A 33 -14.27 3.51 1.31
N ALA A 34 -15.38 3.03 1.83
CA ALA A 34 -15.64 3.09 3.25
C ALA A 34 -14.63 2.23 4.03
N ARG A 35 -14.04 2.82 5.07
CA ARG A 35 -12.99 2.22 5.89
C ARG A 35 -13.11 2.71 7.34
N ASN A 36 -12.76 1.84 8.28
CA ASN A 36 -12.60 2.19 9.68
C ASN A 36 -11.49 3.24 9.84
N ASN A 37 -11.76 4.23 10.69
CA ASN A 37 -10.82 5.25 11.11
C ASN A 37 -10.95 5.50 12.60
N GLY A 38 -9.82 5.51 13.31
CA GLY A 38 -9.79 5.82 14.73
C GLY A 38 -9.64 7.32 14.97
N CYS A 39 -10.50 7.88 15.83
CA CYS A 39 -10.28 9.20 16.38
C CYS A 39 -9.14 9.16 17.40
N LYS A 40 -7.98 9.75 17.10
CA LYS A 40 -6.85 9.80 18.07
C LYS A 40 -7.21 10.49 19.38
N ARG A 41 -8.14 11.46 19.35
CA ARG A 41 -8.54 12.25 20.51
C ARG A 41 -9.53 11.51 21.42
N THR A 42 -10.46 10.76 20.84
CA THR A 42 -11.57 10.13 21.60
C THR A 42 -11.50 8.61 21.65
N GLY A 43 -10.60 7.96 20.92
CA GLY A 43 -10.50 6.50 20.82
C GLY A 43 -11.60 5.83 20.01
N VAL A 44 -12.64 6.57 19.62
CA VAL A 44 -13.80 6.03 18.89
C VAL A 44 -13.40 5.67 17.46
N ILE A 45 -13.78 4.47 17.05
CA ILE A 45 -13.67 3.99 15.66
C ILE A 45 -14.95 4.36 14.93
N TYR A 46 -14.81 4.98 13.76
CA TYR A 46 -15.93 5.29 12.89
C TYR A 46 -15.59 4.97 11.44
N ASN A 47 -16.61 4.78 10.60
CA ASN A 47 -16.44 4.61 9.17
C ASN A 47 -16.42 5.95 8.44
N ARG A 48 -15.45 6.11 7.55
CA ARG A 48 -15.43 7.20 6.57
C ARG A 48 -15.00 6.69 5.21
N LEU A 49 -15.41 7.40 4.17
CA LEU A 49 -14.81 7.26 2.85
C LEU A 49 -13.36 7.75 2.92
N LEU A 50 -12.41 6.83 2.83
CA LEU A 50 -10.98 7.14 2.90
C LEU A 50 -10.23 6.53 1.72
N PRO A 51 -9.27 7.27 1.14
CA PRO A 51 -8.39 6.73 0.12
C PRO A 51 -7.31 5.84 0.74
N ALA A 52 -6.96 4.78 0.03
CA ALA A 52 -5.76 3.99 0.30
C ALA A 52 -5.10 3.58 -1.02
N ALA A 53 -3.81 3.25 -0.98
CA ALA A 53 -3.10 2.78 -2.17
C ALA A 53 -3.86 1.62 -2.86
N ARG A 54 -4.15 1.78 -4.15
CA ARG A 54 -4.81 0.77 -4.96
C ARG A 54 -3.99 -0.52 -4.95
N MET A 55 -4.65 -1.68 -4.99
CA MET A 55 -3.96 -2.98 -5.02
C MET A 55 -2.98 -3.08 -6.19
N ALA A 56 -3.34 -2.55 -7.37
CA ALA A 56 -2.45 -2.51 -8.52
C ALA A 56 -1.18 -1.69 -8.25
N ALA A 57 -1.29 -0.55 -7.56
CA ALA A 57 -0.14 0.26 -7.16
C ALA A 57 0.75 -0.51 -6.17
N LYS A 58 0.16 -1.14 -5.15
CA LYS A 58 0.91 -1.97 -4.19
C LYS A 58 1.66 -3.13 -4.87
N LYS A 59 1.00 -3.82 -5.81
CA LYS A 59 1.62 -4.88 -6.62
C LYS A 59 2.76 -4.34 -7.49
N ALA A 60 2.60 -3.16 -8.10
CA ALA A 60 3.65 -2.54 -8.89
C ALA A 60 4.87 -2.16 -8.04
N MET A 61 4.66 -1.64 -6.82
CA MET A 61 5.73 -1.37 -5.86
C MET A 61 6.48 -2.66 -5.50
N GLN A 62 5.76 -3.72 -5.11
CA GLN A 62 6.36 -5.01 -4.78
C GLN A 62 7.13 -5.62 -5.96
N ARG A 63 6.61 -5.50 -7.19
CA ARG A 63 7.33 -5.92 -8.40
C ARG A 63 8.60 -5.10 -8.62
N LYS A 64 8.58 -3.79 -8.37
CA LYS A 64 9.79 -2.95 -8.46
C LYS A 64 10.83 -3.37 -7.43
N VAL A 65 10.40 -3.73 -6.22
CA VAL A 65 11.30 -4.29 -5.18
C VAL A 65 11.87 -5.64 -5.60
N LYS A 66 11.04 -6.55 -6.12
CA LYS A 66 11.47 -7.89 -6.56
C LYS A 66 12.39 -7.86 -7.78
N GLY A 67 12.15 -6.92 -8.70
CA GLY A 67 12.90 -6.76 -9.94
C GLY A 67 14.19 -5.94 -9.80
N ALA A 68 14.43 -5.32 -8.64
CA ALA A 68 15.74 -4.77 -8.34
C ALA A 68 16.70 -5.95 -8.13
N PRO A 69 17.73 -6.13 -8.99
CA PRO A 69 18.70 -7.19 -8.81
C PRO A 69 19.44 -7.00 -7.48
N GLU A 70 20.07 -8.08 -7.02
CA GLU A 70 20.77 -8.24 -5.73
C GLU A 70 22.07 -7.41 -5.65
N ASN A 71 22.06 -6.18 -6.14
CA ASN A 71 23.18 -5.27 -6.13
C ASN A 71 22.72 -4.02 -5.36
N ALA A 72 23.41 -3.67 -4.26
CA ALA A 72 23.04 -2.54 -3.40
C ALA A 72 22.82 -1.21 -4.13
N VAL A 73 23.52 -1.01 -5.26
CA VAL A 73 23.40 0.19 -6.10
C VAL A 73 22.01 0.28 -6.75
N GLN A 74 21.40 -0.84 -7.14
CA GLN A 74 20.10 -0.86 -7.79
C GLN A 74 18.95 -0.82 -6.78
N LEU A 75 19.12 -1.36 -5.56
CA LEU A 75 18.18 -1.16 -4.46
C LEU A 75 18.05 0.32 -4.06
N ARG A 76 19.11 1.13 -4.20
CA ARG A 76 19.07 2.61 -4.02
C ARG A 76 18.19 3.34 -5.06
N THR A 77 17.86 2.68 -6.17
CA THR A 77 16.92 3.22 -7.19
C THR A 77 15.47 3.06 -6.77
N VAL A 78 15.17 2.14 -5.84
CA VAL A 78 13.89 2.08 -5.17
C VAL A 78 13.84 3.24 -4.18
N LYS A 79 12.89 4.15 -4.36
CA LYS A 79 12.68 5.31 -3.50
C LYS A 79 11.43 5.10 -2.65
N PRO A 80 11.48 4.28 -1.58
CA PRO A 80 10.31 4.02 -0.72
C PRO A 80 9.76 5.31 -0.11
N ASN A 81 10.62 6.30 0.16
CA ASN A 81 10.21 7.63 0.63
C ASN A 81 9.21 8.31 -0.32
N GLY A 82 9.34 8.13 -1.63
CA GLY A 82 8.37 8.66 -2.58
C GLY A 82 6.99 7.99 -2.45
N TRP A 83 6.97 6.68 -2.23
CA TRP A 83 5.72 5.95 -1.99
C TRP A 83 5.09 6.32 -0.65
N ILE A 84 5.90 6.46 0.40
CA ILE A 84 5.44 6.87 1.73
C ILE A 84 4.87 8.29 1.68
N ASN A 85 5.57 9.24 1.05
CA ASN A 85 5.12 10.62 0.95
C ASN A 85 3.83 10.75 0.12
N TYR A 86 3.72 9.99 -0.97
CA TYR A 86 2.51 9.99 -1.79
C TYR A 86 1.38 9.22 -1.10
N TYR A 87 1.50 7.90 -1.00
CA TYR A 87 0.41 7.02 -0.54
C TYR A 87 0.18 7.07 0.98
N GLY A 88 1.20 7.38 1.76
CA GLY A 88 1.12 7.42 3.23
C GLY A 88 0.42 8.67 3.78
N LYS A 89 0.12 9.68 2.96
CA LYS A 89 -0.58 10.90 3.41
C LYS A 89 -1.92 10.60 4.09
N PHE A 90 -2.64 9.59 3.60
CA PHE A 90 -3.97 9.25 4.10
C PHE A 90 -3.95 8.01 5.01
N ARG A 91 -3.23 6.96 4.61
CA ARG A 91 -3.26 5.62 5.23
C ARG A 91 -1.87 4.97 5.14
N GLN A 92 -1.04 5.18 6.15
CA GLN A 92 0.30 4.60 6.22
C GLN A 92 0.28 3.09 6.47
N ASP A 93 -0.69 2.62 7.25
CA ASP A 93 -0.96 1.21 7.56
C ASP A 93 -1.16 0.35 6.30
N GLU A 94 -1.77 0.91 5.26
CA GLU A 94 -2.00 0.22 3.99
C GLU A 94 -0.71 -0.05 3.19
N LEU A 95 0.36 0.70 3.47
CA LEU A 95 1.68 0.52 2.86
C LEU A 95 2.55 -0.49 3.61
N ASP A 96 2.19 -0.87 4.84
CA ASP A 96 3.00 -1.76 5.69
C ASP A 96 3.34 -3.09 4.99
N SER A 97 2.39 -3.65 4.23
CA SER A 97 2.64 -4.84 3.39
C SER A 97 3.75 -4.66 2.34
N VAL A 98 3.87 -3.46 1.77
CA VAL A 98 4.91 -3.12 0.78
C VAL A 98 6.24 -2.86 1.48
N LEU A 99 6.24 -2.11 2.58
CA LEU A 99 7.45 -1.78 3.33
C LEU A 99 8.06 -3.02 4.00
N ARG A 100 7.24 -3.93 4.53
CA ARG A 100 7.72 -5.23 5.03
C ARG A 100 8.33 -6.08 3.92
N HIS A 101 7.75 -6.07 2.72
CA HIS A 101 8.34 -6.76 1.58
C HIS A 101 9.71 -6.17 1.22
N PHE A 102 9.80 -4.83 1.17
CA PHE A 102 11.06 -4.12 0.95
C PHE A 102 12.12 -4.47 2.02
N ASN A 103 11.77 -4.40 3.31
CA ASN A 103 12.68 -4.75 4.39
C ASN A 103 13.15 -6.22 4.33
N LYS A 104 12.26 -7.16 4.00
CA LYS A 104 12.65 -8.57 3.81
C LYS A 104 13.64 -8.75 2.67
N THR A 105 13.48 -8.02 1.57
CA THR A 105 14.45 -8.04 0.46
C THR A 105 15.78 -7.46 0.89
N LEU A 106 15.79 -6.38 1.68
CA LEU A 106 17.01 -5.79 2.23
C LEU A 106 17.78 -6.74 3.16
N VAL A 107 17.09 -7.48 4.03
CA VAL A 107 17.72 -8.43 4.98
C VAL A 107 18.26 -9.68 4.27
N ARG A 108 17.55 -10.19 3.27
CA ARG A 108 18.00 -11.38 2.50
C ARG A 108 19.23 -11.11 1.63
N TRP A 109 19.47 -9.86 1.25
CA TRP A 109 20.61 -9.49 0.42
C TRP A 109 21.97 -9.77 1.08
N PRO A 110 22.29 -9.23 2.29
CA PRO A 110 23.59 -9.49 2.93
C PRO A 110 23.80 -10.97 3.29
N GLU A 111 22.74 -11.73 3.60
CA GLU A 111 22.86 -13.18 3.85
C GLU A 111 23.36 -13.95 2.62
N LYS A 112 22.90 -13.56 1.42
CA LYS A 112 23.37 -14.17 0.16
C LYS A 112 24.79 -13.77 -0.18
N GLU A 113 25.14 -12.48 -0.06
CA GLU A 113 26.52 -12.00 -0.31
C GLU A 113 27.52 -12.75 0.58
N ILE A 114 27.23 -12.90 1.87
CA ILE A 114 28.08 -13.62 2.82
C ILE A 114 28.16 -15.12 2.47
N GLN A 115 27.08 -15.75 2.02
CA GLN A 115 27.10 -17.16 1.60
C GLN A 115 27.89 -17.37 0.31
N VAL A 116 27.77 -16.48 -0.67
CA VAL A 116 28.53 -16.54 -1.94
C VAL A 116 30.03 -16.42 -1.67
N VAL A 117 30.45 -15.49 -0.80
CA VAL A 117 31.86 -15.35 -0.40
C VAL A 117 32.37 -16.63 0.28
N LYS A 118 31.57 -17.27 1.14
CA LYS A 118 31.96 -18.53 1.81
C LYS A 118 32.08 -19.73 0.86
N MET A 119 31.28 -19.77 -0.22
CA MET A 119 31.39 -20.84 -1.22
C MET A 119 32.54 -20.65 -2.20
N SER A 120 33.04 -19.42 -2.37
CA SER A 120 34.17 -19.11 -3.25
C SER A 120 35.56 -19.30 -2.61
N GLN A 121 35.64 -19.54 -1.30
CA GLN A 121 36.89 -19.81 -0.56
C GLN A 121 37.13 -21.30 -0.26
N LYS A 122 36.48 -22.19 -1.00
CA LYS A 122 36.63 -23.65 -0.92
C LYS A 122 37.06 -24.20 -2.26
#